data_AF-A0A2G9I9P0-F1
#
_entry.id   AF-A0A2G9I9P0-F1
#
_cell.length_a   1.000
_cell.length_b   1.000
_cell.length_c   1.000
_cell.angle_alpha   90.00
_cell.angle_beta   90.00
_cell.angle_gamma   90.00
#
_symmetry.space_group_name_H-M   'P 1'
#
loop_
_entity.id
_entity.type
_entity.pdbx_description
1 polymer ?
#
loop_
_entity_poly.entity_id
_entity_poly.type
_entity_poly.pdbx_seq_one_letter_code
_entity_poly.pdbx_strand_id
1 'polypeptide(L)'
;MGNRGSKKIDEPQQILPPEIIFEILSWLPLRSLSQMQLVCKAWQELIYDHHFIGKHMNRSNVVCYWHNVTVSSDYRQSPPKSDSFSYVHGCDGLVLLKNNSKHKYCLWNPAVRRVLELPDPHGHNHGFALSFVPSTGRYIIVAIYSDEESGALSCEVLTPGHSKMWRHLTFPDINANRQRKTEKVSLISSGGVDHCVLVLSDGKEIIREIVSLDLEAECFTVNHLPKGLFDDWETVWDLEWNGKLAFAVIIEQNLEVMILEDYKKGRWSLKKKAIRLTFLEKYKYPQENIFPLFAKNGDIWFWLKNEKILVYTIETVQIAHVIRSEAFSPENKLYVYKPSLITFEGMQPDTNMAKLRPPKFDRLFDRLS
;
A
#
# COMPACT_ATOMS: atom_id res chain seq x y z
N MET A 1 -45.02 -54.12 -5.06
CA MET A 1 -43.87 -53.33 -5.53
C MET A 1 -44.07 -51.89 -5.08
N GLY A 2 -43.34 -51.47 -4.05
CA GLY A 2 -43.52 -50.18 -3.38
C GLY A 2 -42.88 -49.05 -4.15
N ASN A 3 -43.67 -48.03 -4.44
CA ASN A 3 -43.29 -46.79 -5.10
C ASN A 3 -42.38 -45.98 -4.15
N ARG A 4 -41.07 -45.88 -4.44
CA ARG A 4 -40.16 -45.00 -3.69
C ARG A 4 -40.39 -43.56 -4.15
N GLY A 5 -41.22 -42.84 -3.41
CA GLY A 5 -41.33 -41.39 -3.54
C GLY A 5 -39.96 -40.74 -3.28
N SER A 6 -39.49 -39.97 -4.25
CA SER A 6 -38.37 -39.06 -4.08
C SER A 6 -38.74 -38.01 -3.03
N LYS A 7 -38.11 -38.10 -1.85
CA LYS A 7 -38.13 -36.99 -0.89
C LYS A 7 -37.40 -35.81 -1.55
N LYS A 8 -38.14 -34.81 -2.00
CA LYS A 8 -37.59 -33.46 -2.16
C LYS A 8 -37.06 -33.05 -0.79
N ILE A 9 -35.75 -32.83 -0.72
CA ILE A 9 -35.14 -32.18 0.43
C ILE A 9 -35.59 -30.72 0.32
N ASP A 10 -36.43 -30.26 1.24
CA ASP A 10 -36.79 -28.84 1.31
C ASP A 10 -35.49 -28.04 1.49
N GLU A 11 -35.22 -27.12 0.54
CA GLU A 11 -34.11 -26.18 0.69
C GLU A 11 -34.34 -25.37 1.97
N PRO A 12 -33.33 -25.21 2.84
CA PRO A 12 -33.49 -24.46 4.06
C PRO A 12 -33.86 -23.02 3.72
N GLN A 13 -35.08 -22.61 4.11
CA GLN A 13 -35.54 -21.24 3.94
C GLN A 13 -34.61 -20.29 4.68
N GLN A 14 -34.03 -19.34 3.95
CA GLN A 14 -33.16 -18.32 4.49
C GLN A 14 -34.01 -17.36 5.35
N ILE A 15 -33.86 -17.45 6.68
CA ILE A 15 -34.72 -16.75 7.66
C ILE A 15 -34.49 -15.23 7.64
N LEU A 16 -33.30 -14.78 7.21
CA LEU A 16 -32.92 -13.38 7.14
C LEU A 16 -32.67 -12.93 5.69
N PRO A 17 -33.01 -11.69 5.33
CA PRO A 17 -32.65 -11.12 4.03
C PRO A 17 -31.12 -11.09 3.81
N PRO A 18 -30.63 -11.26 2.57
CA PRO A 18 -29.20 -11.25 2.25
C PRO A 18 -28.47 -9.99 2.73
N GLU A 19 -29.12 -8.83 2.70
CA GLU A 19 -28.55 -7.54 3.11
C GLU A 19 -28.28 -7.51 4.61
N ILE A 20 -29.16 -8.13 5.40
CA ILE A 20 -29.00 -8.23 6.86
C ILE A 20 -27.88 -9.21 7.19
N ILE A 21 -27.77 -10.33 6.46
CA ILE A 21 -26.65 -11.26 6.60
C ILE A 21 -25.33 -10.56 6.27
N PHE A 22 -25.28 -9.82 5.16
CA PHE A 22 -24.13 -9.02 4.76
C PHE A 22 -23.72 -8.03 5.86
N GLU A 23 -24.69 -7.34 6.47
CA GLU A 23 -24.43 -6.45 7.58
C GLU A 23 -23.88 -7.16 8.81
N ILE A 24 -24.53 -8.24 9.26
CA ILE A 24 -24.11 -9.02 10.43
C ILE A 24 -22.69 -9.54 10.24
N LEU A 25 -22.43 -10.21 9.11
CA LEU A 25 -21.12 -10.81 8.83
C LEU A 25 -20.02 -9.75 8.75
N SER A 26 -20.29 -8.58 8.14
CA SER A 26 -19.26 -7.55 8.00
C SER A 26 -18.88 -6.85 9.33
N TRP A 27 -19.59 -7.11 10.43
CA TRP A 27 -19.18 -6.71 11.78
C TRP A 27 -18.34 -7.76 12.52
N LEU A 28 -18.27 -8.99 12.01
CA LEU A 28 -17.57 -10.07 12.70
C LEU A 28 -16.04 -9.90 12.63
N PRO A 29 -15.31 -10.28 13.68
CA PRO A 29 -13.85 -10.39 13.62
C PRO A 29 -13.40 -11.40 12.56
N LEU A 30 -12.19 -11.23 12.04
CA LEU A 30 -11.61 -12.09 11.00
C LEU A 30 -11.66 -13.59 11.32
N ARG A 31 -11.39 -13.97 12.58
CA ARG A 31 -11.43 -15.37 13.03
C ARG A 31 -12.82 -15.98 12.96
N SER A 32 -13.84 -15.19 13.33
CA SER A 32 -15.22 -15.63 13.22
C SER A 32 -15.59 -15.77 11.75
N LEU A 33 -15.18 -14.83 10.90
CA LEU A 33 -15.44 -14.89 9.46
C LEU A 33 -14.82 -16.11 8.78
N SER A 34 -13.60 -16.52 9.15
CA SER A 34 -13.02 -17.74 8.59
C SER A 34 -13.81 -19.00 8.92
N GLN A 35 -14.51 -19.03 10.06
CA GLN A 35 -15.45 -20.11 10.38
C GLN A 35 -16.76 -19.96 9.60
N MET A 36 -17.26 -18.73 9.40
CA MET A 36 -18.50 -18.47 8.66
C MET A 36 -18.41 -18.89 7.19
N GLN A 37 -17.21 -18.82 6.58
CA GLN A 37 -16.94 -19.33 5.23
C GLN A 37 -17.21 -20.84 5.09
N LEU A 38 -17.22 -21.61 6.20
CA LEU A 38 -17.45 -23.05 6.20
C LEU A 38 -18.93 -23.42 6.38
N VAL A 39 -19.81 -22.45 6.65
CA VAL A 39 -21.23 -22.69 6.94
C VAL A 39 -22.01 -23.03 5.67
N CYS A 40 -21.88 -22.22 4.61
CA CYS A 40 -22.50 -22.47 3.32
C CYS A 40 -21.79 -21.73 2.18
N LYS A 41 -22.03 -22.18 0.94
CA LYS A 41 -21.43 -21.59 -0.27
C LYS A 41 -21.80 -20.11 -0.46
N ALA A 42 -23.06 -19.75 -0.18
CA ALA A 42 -23.51 -18.36 -0.31
C ALA A 42 -22.74 -17.41 0.63
N TRP A 43 -22.45 -17.83 1.87
CA TRP A 43 -21.65 -17.03 2.80
C TRP A 43 -20.19 -16.98 2.38
N GLN A 44 -19.65 -18.10 1.90
CA GLN A 44 -18.30 -18.14 1.36
C GLN A 44 -18.14 -17.14 0.19
N GLU A 45 -19.02 -17.21 -0.82
CA GLU A 45 -19.04 -16.30 -1.97
C GLU A 45 -19.19 -14.83 -1.53
N LEU A 46 -20.10 -14.57 -0.59
CA LEU A 46 -20.31 -13.22 -0.04
C LEU A 46 -19.04 -12.66 0.62
N ILE A 47 -18.33 -13.49 1.39
CA ILE A 47 -17.11 -13.05 2.11
C ILE A 47 -15.94 -12.79 1.15
N TYR A 48 -15.90 -13.49 0.00
CA TYR A 48 -14.91 -13.26 -1.04
C TYR A 48 -15.25 -12.09 -1.98
N ASP A 49 -16.48 -11.57 -1.93
CA ASP A 49 -16.85 -10.40 -2.72
C ASP A 49 -16.10 -9.14 -2.28
N HIS A 50 -15.61 -8.39 -3.25
CA HIS A 50 -14.83 -7.17 -3.03
C HIS A 50 -15.59 -6.08 -2.26
N HIS A 51 -16.91 -5.93 -2.43
CA HIS A 51 -17.68 -4.95 -1.66
C HIS A 51 -17.76 -5.37 -0.19
N PHE A 52 -17.93 -6.67 0.07
CA PHE A 52 -17.88 -7.20 1.43
C PHE A 52 -16.52 -6.94 2.07
N ILE A 53 -15.43 -7.28 1.37
CA ILE A 53 -14.06 -7.08 1.84
C ILE A 53 -13.82 -5.60 2.15
N GLY A 54 -14.17 -4.70 1.23
CA GLY A 54 -14.01 -3.26 1.42
C GLY A 54 -14.80 -2.74 2.62
N LYS A 55 -16.03 -3.21 2.83
CA LYS A 55 -16.86 -2.84 3.98
C LYS A 55 -16.29 -3.37 5.30
N HIS A 56 -15.88 -4.63 5.34
CA HIS A 56 -15.27 -5.26 6.51
C HIS A 56 -13.96 -4.57 6.90
N MET A 57 -13.13 -4.26 5.90
CA MET A 57 -11.92 -3.45 6.09
C MET A 57 -12.25 -2.10 6.71
N ASN A 58 -13.26 -1.38 6.21
CA ASN A 58 -13.64 -0.09 6.76
C ASN A 58 -14.04 -0.15 8.25
N ARG A 59 -14.64 -1.26 8.69
CA ARG A 59 -14.99 -1.54 10.09
C ARG A 59 -13.84 -2.05 10.94
N SER A 60 -12.76 -2.51 10.32
CA SER A 60 -11.60 -3.05 11.02
C SER A 60 -10.74 -1.95 11.65
N ASN A 61 -10.10 -2.29 12.76
CA ASN A 61 -9.14 -1.41 13.41
C ASN A 61 -7.88 -1.24 12.56
N VAL A 62 -7.30 -0.04 12.60
CA VAL A 62 -6.02 0.23 11.94
C VAL A 62 -4.88 -0.49 12.67
N VAL A 63 -4.04 -1.15 11.88
CA VAL A 63 -2.78 -1.75 12.31
C VAL A 63 -1.64 -0.90 11.75
N CYS A 64 -0.73 -0.51 12.62
CA CYS A 64 0.56 0.06 12.23
C CYS A 64 1.60 -0.99 12.53
N TYR A 65 2.36 -1.39 11.52
CA TYR A 65 3.43 -2.35 11.71
C TYR A 65 4.69 -1.94 10.96
N TRP A 66 5.80 -2.09 11.66
CA TRP A 66 7.13 -1.88 11.13
C TRP A 66 7.56 -3.19 10.47
N HIS A 67 7.70 -3.15 9.16
CA HIS A 67 8.23 -4.23 8.37
C HIS A 67 9.74 -4.00 8.18
N ASN A 68 10.47 -5.11 8.05
CA ASN A 68 11.93 -5.26 8.09
C ASN A 68 12.39 -5.71 9.47
N VAL A 69 12.83 -6.96 9.53
CA VAL A 69 13.55 -7.50 10.67
C VAL A 69 14.76 -8.17 10.04
N THR A 70 15.89 -7.45 9.98
CA THR A 70 17.15 -8.15 10.26
C THR A 70 16.95 -8.67 11.66
N VAL A 71 16.68 -9.97 11.80
CA VAL A 71 16.74 -10.59 13.12
C VAL A 71 18.17 -10.36 13.54
N SER A 72 18.38 -9.40 14.44
CA SER A 72 19.63 -9.23 15.15
C SER A 72 19.96 -10.62 15.68
N SER A 73 20.97 -11.24 15.06
CA SER A 73 21.56 -12.45 15.59
C SER A 73 22.20 -12.02 16.90
N ASP A 74 21.55 -12.35 18.01
CA ASP A 74 22.27 -12.53 19.26
C ASP A 74 23.46 -13.44 18.95
N TYR A 75 24.66 -12.89 19.11
CA TYR A 75 25.94 -13.49 18.71
C TYR A 75 26.33 -14.75 19.51
N ARG A 76 25.36 -15.48 20.10
CA ARG A 76 25.65 -16.61 20.99
C ARG A 76 24.89 -17.90 20.72
N GLN A 77 24.16 -18.02 19.63
CA GLN A 77 23.69 -19.30 19.09
C GLN A 77 23.20 -19.06 17.67
N SER A 78 23.92 -19.53 16.66
CA SER A 78 23.50 -19.47 15.26
C SER A 78 22.22 -20.30 15.06
N PRO A 79 21.05 -19.68 14.82
CA PRO A 79 19.93 -20.42 14.26
C PRO A 79 20.22 -20.65 12.76
N PRO A 80 19.56 -21.61 12.09
CA PRO A 80 19.68 -21.75 10.64
C PRO A 80 19.32 -20.42 9.98
N LYS A 81 20.03 -20.05 8.90
CA LYS A 81 19.82 -18.83 8.08
C LYS A 81 18.31 -18.56 7.92
N SER A 82 17.72 -17.72 8.77
CA SER A 82 16.30 -17.39 8.63
C SER A 82 16.19 -16.42 7.46
N ASP A 83 15.31 -16.71 6.51
CA ASP A 83 15.01 -15.79 5.42
C ASP A 83 14.72 -14.40 6.01
N SER A 84 15.47 -13.38 5.56
CA SER A 84 15.20 -11.99 5.92
C SER A 84 14.37 -11.34 4.82
N PHE A 85 13.39 -10.54 5.23
CA PHE A 85 12.44 -9.91 4.31
C PHE A 85 12.49 -8.39 4.43
N SER A 86 12.48 -7.74 3.28
CA SER A 86 12.40 -6.29 3.14
C SER A 86 11.03 -5.87 2.59
N TYR A 87 10.43 -4.85 3.19
CA TYR A 87 9.21 -4.22 2.72
C TYR A 87 9.45 -3.38 1.48
N VAL A 88 8.56 -3.61 0.52
CA VAL A 88 8.57 -2.92 -0.76
C VAL A 88 7.41 -1.94 -0.81
N HIS A 89 6.17 -2.43 -0.69
CA HIS A 89 4.95 -1.63 -0.78
C HIS A 89 3.79 -2.33 -0.05
N GLY A 90 2.70 -1.62 0.20
CA GLY A 90 1.49 -2.18 0.82
C GLY A 90 0.23 -1.56 0.24
N CYS A 91 -0.83 -2.37 0.11
CA CYS A 91 -2.13 -1.94 -0.40
C CYS A 91 -3.23 -2.78 0.23
N ASP A 92 -4.26 -2.14 0.78
CA ASP A 92 -5.43 -2.83 1.33
C ASP A 92 -5.10 -4.03 2.24
N GLY A 93 -4.10 -3.86 3.10
CA GLY A 93 -3.65 -4.88 4.06
C GLY A 93 -2.79 -6.00 3.46
N LEU A 94 -2.57 -5.99 2.15
CA LEU A 94 -1.53 -6.77 1.48
C LEU A 94 -0.18 -6.09 1.63
N VAL A 95 0.87 -6.89 1.71
CA VAL A 95 2.25 -6.45 1.92
C VAL A 95 3.13 -7.12 0.87
N LEU A 96 3.72 -6.31 -0.02
CA LEU A 96 4.73 -6.74 -0.98
C LEU A 96 6.10 -6.76 -0.29
N LEU A 97 6.73 -7.92 -0.29
CA LEU A 97 8.00 -8.18 0.39
C LEU A 97 9.03 -8.74 -0.58
N LYS A 98 10.30 -8.42 -0.34
CA LYS A 98 11.47 -9.01 -0.98
C LYS A 98 12.18 -9.90 0.02
N ASN A 99 12.32 -11.18 -0.31
CA ASN A 99 13.21 -12.09 0.40
C ASN A 99 14.66 -11.76 0.01
N ASN A 100 15.45 -11.25 0.94
CA ASN A 100 16.81 -10.80 0.67
C ASN A 100 17.77 -11.97 0.42
N SER A 101 17.49 -13.15 1.00
CA SER A 101 18.35 -14.33 0.86
C SER A 101 18.16 -15.04 -0.48
N LYS A 102 16.92 -15.06 -0.98
CA LYS A 102 16.57 -15.73 -2.25
C LYS A 102 16.46 -14.76 -3.42
N HIS A 103 16.50 -13.45 -3.16
CA HIS A 103 16.21 -12.39 -4.12
C HIS A 103 14.85 -12.54 -4.83
N LYS A 104 13.87 -13.15 -4.15
CA LYS A 104 12.50 -13.37 -4.64
C LYS A 104 11.52 -12.38 -4.04
N TYR A 105 10.44 -12.11 -4.74
CA TYR A 105 9.34 -11.28 -4.24
C TYR A 105 8.13 -12.13 -3.85
N CYS A 106 7.42 -11.70 -2.83
CA CYS A 106 6.16 -12.33 -2.43
C CYS A 106 5.14 -11.30 -1.99
N LEU A 107 3.86 -11.62 -2.22
CA LEU A 107 2.73 -10.84 -1.75
C LEU A 107 2.11 -11.56 -0.55
N TRP A 108 2.15 -10.91 0.61
CA TRP A 108 1.72 -11.48 1.88
C TRP A 108 0.46 -10.78 2.40
N ASN A 109 -0.53 -11.58 2.80
CA ASN A 109 -1.64 -11.09 3.61
C ASN A 109 -1.49 -11.65 5.04
N PRO A 110 -1.04 -10.84 6.01
CA PRO A 110 -0.86 -11.26 7.39
C PRO A 110 -2.18 -11.61 8.09
N ALA A 111 -3.30 -11.00 7.67
CA ALA A 111 -4.60 -11.15 8.32
C ALA A 111 -5.20 -12.54 8.10
N VAL A 112 -5.06 -13.08 6.88
CA VAL A 112 -5.49 -14.43 6.51
C VAL A 112 -4.35 -15.46 6.58
N ARG A 113 -3.13 -15.03 6.95
CA ARG A 113 -1.94 -15.89 7.10
C ARG A 113 -1.57 -16.63 5.82
N ARG A 114 -1.62 -15.91 4.69
CA ARG A 114 -1.34 -16.44 3.36
C ARG A 114 -0.28 -15.62 2.63
N VAL A 115 0.56 -16.29 1.87
CA VAL A 115 1.61 -15.68 1.05
C VAL A 115 1.56 -16.25 -0.37
N LEU A 116 1.78 -15.39 -1.35
CA LEU A 116 1.94 -15.75 -2.76
C LEU A 116 3.37 -15.44 -3.19
N GLU A 117 4.12 -16.44 -3.63
CA GLU A 117 5.40 -16.20 -4.32
C GLU A 117 5.14 -15.65 -5.72
N LEU A 118 5.92 -14.65 -6.12
CA LEU A 118 5.76 -13.97 -7.41
C LEU A 118 6.83 -14.45 -8.40
N PRO A 119 6.56 -14.44 -9.72
CA PRO A 119 7.59 -14.60 -10.72
C PRO A 119 8.65 -13.50 -10.60
N ASP A 120 9.86 -13.76 -11.10
CA ASP A 120 10.95 -12.78 -11.02
C ASP A 120 10.67 -11.59 -11.93
N PRO A 121 10.73 -10.35 -11.41
CA PRO A 121 10.76 -9.16 -12.25
C PRO A 121 12.10 -9.05 -12.98
N HIS A 122 12.18 -8.10 -13.92
CA HIS A 122 13.45 -7.72 -14.52
C HIS A 122 14.46 -7.25 -13.45
N GLY A 123 15.75 -7.28 -13.79
CA GLY A 123 16.83 -6.74 -12.96
C GLY A 123 16.76 -5.21 -12.81
N HIS A 124 17.64 -4.62 -12.01
CA HIS A 124 17.82 -3.16 -11.94
C HIS A 124 16.55 -2.34 -11.62
N ASN A 125 15.69 -2.88 -10.74
CA ASN A 125 14.46 -2.21 -10.29
C ASN A 125 14.76 -0.95 -9.45
N HIS A 126 14.07 0.14 -9.78
CA HIS A 126 14.04 1.39 -9.01
C HIS A 126 12.94 1.39 -7.94
N GLY A 127 11.83 0.70 -8.18
CA GLY A 127 10.74 0.61 -7.22
C GLY A 127 9.55 -0.18 -7.72
N PHE A 128 8.62 -0.45 -6.81
CA PHE A 128 7.37 -1.13 -7.09
C PHE A 128 6.19 -0.38 -6.48
N ALA A 129 5.03 -0.47 -7.12
CA ALA A 129 3.75 -0.08 -6.57
C ALA A 129 2.80 -1.29 -6.57
N LEU A 130 2.01 -1.43 -5.52
CA LEU A 130 0.91 -2.39 -5.45
C LEU A 130 -0.38 -1.59 -5.36
N SER A 131 -1.31 -1.85 -6.28
CA SER A 131 -2.40 -0.93 -6.56
C SER A 131 -3.69 -1.69 -6.86
N PHE A 132 -4.81 -1.18 -6.33
CA PHE A 132 -6.14 -1.71 -6.61
C PHE A 132 -6.78 -0.94 -7.78
N VAL A 133 -7.38 -1.65 -8.73
CA VAL A 133 -8.09 -1.09 -9.89
C VAL A 133 -9.60 -1.27 -9.66
N PRO A 134 -10.33 -0.21 -9.22
CA PRO A 134 -11.71 -0.35 -8.78
C PRO A 134 -12.69 -0.90 -9.83
N SER A 135 -12.51 -0.53 -11.09
CA SER A 135 -13.43 -0.94 -12.17
C SER A 135 -13.38 -2.43 -12.49
N THR A 136 -12.24 -3.07 -12.25
CA THR A 136 -12.04 -4.51 -12.51
C THR A 136 -12.01 -5.35 -11.23
N GLY A 137 -11.89 -4.71 -10.06
CA GLY A 137 -11.71 -5.40 -8.78
C GLY A 137 -10.35 -6.10 -8.66
N ARG A 138 -9.38 -5.79 -9.53
CA ARG A 138 -8.08 -6.47 -9.59
C ARG A 138 -6.99 -5.68 -8.88
N TYR A 139 -5.98 -6.41 -8.44
CA TYR A 139 -4.72 -5.84 -7.97
C TYR A 139 -3.67 -5.94 -9.07
N ILE A 140 -2.88 -4.90 -9.23
CA ILE A 140 -1.75 -4.85 -10.15
C ILE A 140 -0.50 -4.45 -9.36
N ILE A 141 0.59 -5.14 -9.64
CA ILE A 141 1.92 -4.74 -9.20
C ILE A 141 2.61 -4.12 -10.39
N VAL A 142 3.09 -2.89 -10.22
CA VAL A 142 3.91 -2.17 -11.20
C VAL A 142 5.36 -2.22 -10.72
N ALA A 143 6.30 -2.48 -11.63
CA ALA A 143 7.72 -2.35 -11.38
C ALA A 143 8.33 -1.36 -12.40
N ILE A 144 9.14 -0.42 -11.89
CA ILE A 144 9.96 0.45 -12.73
C ILE A 144 11.41 0.00 -12.62
N TYR A 145 12.06 -0.19 -13.75
CA TYR A 145 13.43 -0.69 -13.84
C TYR A 145 14.23 0.02 -14.92
N SER A 146 15.56 -0.10 -14.87
CA SER A 146 16.41 0.28 -15.98
C SER A 146 16.67 -0.91 -16.87
N ASP A 147 16.41 -0.76 -18.16
CA ASP A 147 16.77 -1.75 -19.18
C ASP A 147 18.30 -1.93 -19.23
N GLU A 148 18.78 -3.17 -19.28
CA GLU A 148 20.21 -3.48 -19.14
C GLU A 148 21.04 -3.03 -20.35
N GLU A 149 20.47 -3.14 -21.56
CA GLU A 149 21.18 -2.80 -22.80
C GLU A 149 21.19 -1.29 -23.04
N SER A 150 20.04 -0.65 -22.84
CA SER A 150 19.84 0.76 -23.15
C SER A 150 20.08 1.69 -21.97
N GLY A 151 19.95 1.22 -20.74
CA GLY A 151 19.91 2.04 -19.53
C GLY A 151 18.62 2.88 -19.39
N ALA A 152 17.68 2.77 -20.34
CA ALA A 152 16.44 3.53 -20.34
C ALA A 152 15.49 3.03 -19.24
N LEU A 153 14.66 3.93 -18.70
CA LEU A 153 13.60 3.54 -17.78
C LEU A 153 12.53 2.74 -18.52
N SER A 154 12.13 1.65 -17.91
CA SER A 154 11.13 0.71 -18.42
C SER A 154 10.12 0.37 -17.32
N CYS A 155 8.98 -0.17 -17.73
CA CYS A 155 7.88 -0.53 -16.85
C CYS A 155 7.38 -1.93 -17.17
N GLU A 156 7.00 -2.66 -16.13
CA GLU A 156 6.29 -3.92 -16.27
C GLU A 156 5.22 -4.07 -15.21
N VAL A 157 4.23 -4.91 -15.50
CA VAL A 157 3.07 -5.12 -14.63
C VAL A 157 2.79 -6.61 -14.41
N LEU A 158 2.26 -6.92 -13.24
CA LEU A 158 1.86 -8.26 -12.86
C LEU A 158 0.51 -8.25 -12.15
N THR A 159 -0.42 -9.12 -12.54
CA THR A 159 -1.66 -9.37 -11.82
C THR A 159 -1.47 -10.58 -10.90
N PRO A 160 -1.41 -10.40 -9.56
CA PRO A 160 -1.15 -11.49 -8.63
C PRO A 160 -2.20 -12.61 -8.71
N GLY A 161 -1.74 -13.86 -8.66
CA GLY A 161 -2.59 -15.05 -8.73
C GLY A 161 -3.20 -15.35 -10.10
N HIS A 162 -2.96 -14.51 -11.10
CA HIS A 162 -3.47 -14.71 -12.47
C HIS A 162 -2.34 -14.78 -13.49
N SER A 163 -1.44 -13.80 -13.47
CA SER A 163 -0.30 -13.74 -14.39
C SER A 163 0.80 -14.69 -13.97
N LYS A 164 1.32 -15.48 -14.92
CA LYS A 164 2.47 -16.37 -14.71
C LYS A 164 3.83 -15.68 -14.90
N MET A 165 3.82 -14.51 -15.53
CA MET A 165 5.01 -13.71 -15.82
C MET A 165 4.67 -12.23 -15.83
N TRP A 166 5.68 -11.40 -15.68
CA TRP A 166 5.56 -9.96 -15.83
C TRP A 166 5.33 -9.59 -17.29
N ARG A 167 4.49 -8.59 -17.51
CA ARG A 167 4.19 -8.06 -18.84
C ARG A 167 4.79 -6.68 -18.98
N HIS A 168 5.64 -6.52 -19.99
CA HIS A 168 6.25 -5.25 -20.32
C HIS A 168 5.20 -4.22 -20.79
N LEU A 169 5.38 -2.97 -20.38
CA LEU A 169 4.68 -1.79 -20.89
C LEU A 169 5.71 -0.82 -21.47
N THR A 170 5.42 -0.28 -22.65
CA THR A 170 6.28 0.72 -23.29
C THR A 170 6.28 2.00 -22.47
N PHE A 171 7.35 2.21 -21.72
CA PHE A 171 7.52 3.41 -20.90
C PHE A 171 7.81 4.62 -21.80
N PRO A 172 7.29 5.82 -21.48
CA PRO A 172 7.54 7.00 -22.28
C PRO A 172 9.03 7.35 -22.34
N ASP A 173 9.48 7.79 -23.52
CA ASP A 173 10.85 8.28 -23.68
C ASP A 173 10.99 9.71 -23.16
N ILE A 174 11.33 9.82 -21.88
CA ILE A 174 11.44 11.10 -21.15
C ILE A 174 12.83 11.70 -21.31
N ASN A 175 13.78 10.91 -21.80
CA ASN A 175 15.19 11.28 -21.92
C ASN A 175 15.73 10.83 -23.28
N ALA A 176 15.06 11.28 -24.35
CA ALA A 176 15.30 10.81 -25.72
C ALA A 176 16.76 10.93 -26.20
N ASN A 177 17.53 11.87 -25.63
CA ASN A 177 18.94 12.05 -25.96
C ASN A 177 19.92 11.41 -24.96
N ARG A 178 19.41 10.74 -23.91
CA ARG A 178 20.16 10.13 -22.79
C ARG A 178 21.21 11.04 -22.15
N GLN A 179 21.03 12.35 -22.25
CA GLN A 179 21.98 13.32 -21.68
C GLN A 179 21.81 13.48 -20.17
N ARG A 180 20.63 13.13 -19.64
CA ARG A 180 20.33 13.26 -18.21
C ARG A 180 20.45 11.91 -17.51
N LYS A 181 21.05 11.92 -16.33
CA LYS A 181 21.05 10.79 -15.40
C LYS A 181 19.79 10.82 -14.55
N THR A 182 19.20 9.66 -14.30
CA THR A 182 18.12 9.50 -13.32
C THR A 182 18.74 9.50 -11.92
N GLU A 183 18.46 10.52 -11.13
CA GLU A 183 18.99 10.68 -9.77
C GLU A 183 18.06 10.06 -8.72
N LYS A 184 16.74 10.17 -8.91
CA LYS A 184 15.74 9.62 -8.01
C LYS A 184 14.50 9.19 -8.78
N VAL A 185 13.94 8.06 -8.35
CA VAL A 185 12.63 7.56 -8.76
C VAL A 185 11.80 7.37 -7.50
N SER A 186 10.60 7.94 -7.48
CA SER A 186 9.60 7.68 -6.44
C SER A 186 8.30 7.20 -7.06
N LEU A 187 7.63 6.25 -6.41
CA LEU A 187 6.39 5.66 -6.87
C LEU A 187 5.28 5.85 -5.84
N ILE A 188 4.18 6.47 -6.28
CA ILE A 188 3.01 6.74 -5.46
C ILE A 188 1.79 6.15 -6.18
N SER A 189 1.11 5.21 -5.53
CA SER A 189 -0.20 4.76 -6.02
C SER A 189 -1.30 5.64 -5.46
N SER A 190 -2.18 6.14 -6.33
CA SER A 190 -3.34 6.92 -5.91
C SER A 190 -4.52 6.73 -6.86
N GLY A 191 -5.65 6.28 -6.33
CA GLY A 191 -6.93 6.28 -7.07
C GLY A 191 -6.96 5.42 -8.34
N GLY A 192 -6.19 4.33 -8.42
CA GLY A 192 -6.08 3.50 -9.63
C GLY A 192 -5.06 4.02 -10.66
N VAL A 193 -4.22 4.97 -10.26
CA VAL A 193 -3.15 5.53 -11.07
C VAL A 193 -1.84 5.42 -10.29
N ASP A 194 -0.79 4.95 -10.95
CA ASP A 194 0.55 4.90 -10.36
C ASP A 194 1.39 6.04 -10.93
N HIS A 195 1.88 6.91 -10.05
CA HIS A 195 2.66 8.08 -10.39
C HIS A 195 4.13 7.83 -10.09
N CYS A 196 4.96 7.91 -11.13
CA CYS A 196 6.41 7.87 -11.07
C CYS A 196 6.95 9.29 -11.10
N VAL A 197 7.46 9.77 -9.97
CA VAL A 197 8.11 11.08 -9.84
C VAL A 197 9.60 10.89 -10.08
N LEU A 198 10.09 11.49 -11.15
CA LEU A 198 11.46 11.36 -11.63
C LEU A 198 12.24 12.64 -11.35
N VAL A 199 13.46 12.49 -10.86
CA VAL A 199 14.45 13.57 -10.78
C VAL A 199 15.57 13.24 -11.75
N LEU A 200 15.76 14.09 -12.75
CA LEU A 200 16.71 13.93 -13.84
C LEU A 200 17.74 15.07 -13.77
N SER A 201 19.02 14.78 -14.01
CA SER A 201 20.09 15.78 -13.98
C SER A 201 21.09 15.59 -15.12
N ASP A 202 21.53 16.65 -15.76
CA ASP A 202 22.70 16.64 -16.68
C ASP A 202 23.98 17.20 -16.04
N GLY A 203 23.96 17.38 -14.71
CA GLY A 203 25.05 18.00 -13.94
C GLY A 203 24.99 19.54 -13.90
N LYS A 204 24.13 20.19 -14.69
CA LYS A 204 23.90 21.64 -14.66
C LYS A 204 22.47 22.00 -14.27
N GLU A 205 21.49 21.31 -14.83
CA GLU A 205 20.07 21.52 -14.56
C GLU A 205 19.46 20.26 -13.95
N ILE A 206 18.61 20.44 -12.93
CA ILE A 206 17.78 19.38 -12.36
C ILE A 206 16.35 19.58 -12.85
N ILE A 207 15.82 18.57 -13.52
CA ILE A 207 14.45 18.55 -14.04
C ILE A 207 13.65 17.50 -13.26
N ARG A 208 12.37 17.79 -13.05
CA ARG A 208 11.44 16.88 -12.40
C ARG A 208 10.27 16.59 -13.33
N GLU A 209 9.99 15.31 -13.49
CA GLU A 209 8.96 14.79 -14.38
C GLU A 209 8.03 13.88 -13.60
N ILE A 210 6.75 13.85 -14.01
CA ILE A 210 5.77 12.94 -13.44
C ILE A 210 5.20 12.09 -14.55
N VAL A 211 5.45 10.79 -14.49
CA VAL A 211 4.88 9.81 -15.40
C VAL A 211 3.76 9.10 -14.67
N SER A 212 2.54 9.24 -15.15
CA SER A 212 1.36 8.64 -14.53
C SER A 212 0.88 7.49 -15.41
N LEU A 213 0.77 6.29 -14.84
CA LEU A 213 0.19 5.11 -15.47
C LEU A 213 -1.25 4.95 -15.00
N ASP A 214 -2.21 5.18 -15.90
CA ASP A 214 -3.61 4.80 -15.68
C ASP A 214 -3.69 3.26 -15.75
N LEU A 215 -3.99 2.59 -14.64
CA LEU A 215 -3.94 1.13 -14.56
C LEU A 215 -5.11 0.44 -15.27
N GLU A 216 -6.20 1.15 -15.50
CA GLU A 216 -7.35 0.62 -16.23
C GLU A 216 -7.12 0.74 -17.74
N ALA A 217 -6.71 1.92 -18.20
CA ALA A 217 -6.45 2.17 -19.62
C ALA A 217 -5.06 1.68 -20.07
N GLU A 218 -4.17 1.36 -19.12
CA GLU A 218 -2.75 1.06 -19.33
C GLU A 218 -2.03 2.10 -20.20
N CYS A 219 -2.38 3.37 -20.00
CA CYS A 219 -1.81 4.47 -20.75
C CYS A 219 -0.99 5.38 -19.85
N PHE A 220 0.14 5.84 -20.39
CA PHE A 220 1.01 6.78 -19.71
C PHE A 220 0.64 8.22 -20.06
N THR A 221 0.72 9.10 -19.06
CA THR A 221 0.72 10.56 -19.24
C THR A 221 1.96 11.14 -18.60
N VAL A 222 2.69 11.96 -19.35
CA VAL A 222 3.88 12.66 -18.86
C VAL A 222 3.49 14.11 -18.55
N ASN A 223 3.85 14.57 -17.35
CA ASN A 223 3.62 15.93 -16.90
C ASN A 223 4.91 16.56 -16.41
N HIS A 224 5.25 17.70 -16.99
CA HIS A 224 6.33 18.55 -16.53
C HIS A 224 5.90 19.28 -15.25
N LEU A 225 6.76 19.25 -14.23
CA LEU A 225 6.52 20.04 -13.02
C LEU A 225 6.69 21.54 -13.32
N PRO A 226 5.71 22.40 -12.95
CA PRO A 226 5.84 23.84 -13.13
C PRO A 226 7.08 24.38 -12.42
N LYS A 227 7.83 25.26 -13.09
CA LYS A 227 8.96 25.97 -12.47
C LYS A 227 8.46 26.84 -11.31
N GLY A 228 9.18 26.84 -10.19
CA GLY A 228 8.86 27.67 -9.02
C GLY A 228 7.70 27.16 -8.15
N LEU A 229 7.27 25.90 -8.29
CA LEU A 229 6.22 25.34 -7.43
C LEU A 229 6.65 25.34 -5.94
N PHE A 230 7.91 25.01 -5.70
CA PHE A 230 8.59 25.07 -4.42
C PHE A 230 10.00 25.64 -4.61
N ASP A 231 10.47 26.39 -3.62
CA ASP A 231 11.80 27.03 -3.65
C ASP A 231 12.90 26.02 -3.34
N ASP A 232 12.68 25.19 -2.33
CA ASP A 232 13.56 24.09 -1.95
C ASP A 232 12.83 22.76 -2.12
N TRP A 233 13.38 21.89 -2.95
CA TRP A 233 12.81 20.58 -3.23
C TRP A 233 13.37 19.47 -2.34
N GLU A 234 14.43 19.73 -1.57
CA GLU A 234 15.00 18.74 -0.65
C GLU A 234 14.08 18.47 0.54
N THR A 235 13.22 19.43 0.86
CA THR A 235 12.24 19.37 1.96
C THR A 235 10.82 18.99 1.50
N VAL A 236 10.62 18.75 0.20
CA VAL A 236 9.31 18.42 -0.38
C VAL A 236 9.06 16.92 -0.36
N TRP A 237 7.89 16.54 0.15
CA TRP A 237 7.38 15.18 0.24
C TRP A 237 6.37 14.92 -0.86
N ASP A 238 6.50 13.80 -1.55
CA ASP A 238 5.49 13.22 -2.40
C ASP A 238 4.66 12.20 -1.61
N LEU A 239 3.34 12.30 -1.71
CA LEU A 239 2.43 11.47 -0.92
C LEU A 239 1.06 11.30 -1.59
N GLU A 240 0.34 10.28 -1.14
CA GLU A 240 -1.06 10.05 -1.50
C GLU A 240 -1.97 10.98 -0.70
N TRP A 241 -2.84 11.71 -1.40
CA TRP A 241 -3.80 12.66 -0.84
C TRP A 241 -5.20 12.41 -1.39
N ASN A 242 -6.01 11.66 -0.64
CA ASN A 242 -7.41 11.36 -0.95
C ASN A 242 -7.63 10.89 -2.41
N GLY A 243 -6.84 9.92 -2.85
CA GLY A 243 -6.88 9.30 -4.17
C GLY A 243 -6.07 10.05 -5.23
N LYS A 244 -5.24 11.03 -4.85
CA LYS A 244 -4.42 11.81 -5.80
C LYS A 244 -2.97 11.94 -5.35
N LEU A 245 -2.06 12.15 -6.29
CA LEU A 245 -0.70 12.61 -5.99
C LEU A 245 -0.72 14.03 -5.42
N ALA A 246 0.04 14.25 -4.36
CA ALA A 246 0.32 15.57 -3.83
C ALA A 246 1.79 15.76 -3.47
N PHE A 247 2.23 17.01 -3.51
CA PHE A 247 3.50 17.44 -2.92
C PHE A 247 3.23 18.30 -1.69
N ALA A 248 3.98 18.07 -0.63
CA ALA A 248 3.80 18.76 0.63
C ALA A 248 5.14 19.21 1.23
N VAL A 249 5.14 20.40 1.83
CA VAL A 249 6.28 20.96 2.56
C VAL A 249 5.80 21.53 3.89
N ILE A 250 6.61 21.40 4.92
CA ILE A 250 6.34 22.01 6.23
C ILE A 250 7.12 23.32 6.29
N ILE A 251 6.41 24.44 6.37
CA ILE A 251 7.00 25.78 6.54
C ILE A 251 6.46 26.34 7.86
N GLU A 252 7.38 26.66 8.76
CA GLU A 252 7.08 27.08 10.14
C GLU A 252 6.09 26.13 10.87
N GLN A 253 4.80 26.44 10.85
CA GLN A 253 3.74 25.70 11.52
C GLN A 253 2.65 25.21 10.56
N ASN A 254 2.89 25.32 9.25
CA ASN A 254 1.92 24.94 8.23
C ASN A 254 2.47 23.81 7.37
N LEU A 255 1.61 22.82 7.08
CA LEU A 255 1.80 21.93 5.95
C LEU A 255 1.19 22.61 4.73
N GLU A 256 2.02 23.00 3.78
CA GLU A 256 1.58 23.50 2.48
C GLU A 256 1.53 22.37 1.47
N VAL A 257 0.38 22.20 0.82
CA VAL A 257 0.12 21.07 -0.08
C VAL A 257 -0.30 21.56 -1.47
N MET A 258 0.33 21.02 -2.51
CA MET A 258 -0.09 21.13 -3.90
C MET A 258 -0.61 19.77 -4.37
N ILE A 259 -1.81 19.74 -4.94
CA ILE A 259 -2.46 18.49 -5.35
C ILE A 259 -2.54 18.45 -6.88
N LEU A 260 -2.17 17.31 -7.48
CA LEU A 260 -2.37 17.07 -8.90
C LEU A 260 -3.85 16.72 -9.11
N GLU A 261 -4.67 17.71 -9.44
CA GLU A 261 -6.12 17.55 -9.52
C GLU A 261 -6.57 16.71 -10.71
N ASP A 262 -5.86 16.83 -11.83
CA ASP A 262 -6.09 16.13 -13.09
C ASP A 262 -4.75 15.84 -13.76
N TYR A 263 -4.26 14.61 -13.57
CA TYR A 263 -2.99 14.16 -14.13
C TYR A 263 -3.03 14.03 -15.65
N LYS A 264 -4.20 13.82 -16.26
CA LYS A 264 -4.33 13.71 -17.73
C LYS A 264 -4.06 15.07 -18.40
N LYS A 265 -4.30 16.16 -17.67
CA LYS A 265 -4.08 17.55 -18.14
C LYS A 265 -2.94 18.28 -17.42
N GLY A 266 -2.21 17.60 -16.52
CA GLY A 266 -1.16 18.22 -15.72
C GLY A 266 -1.65 19.37 -14.83
N ARG A 267 -2.93 19.36 -14.44
CA ARG A 267 -3.55 20.48 -13.73
C ARG A 267 -3.39 20.31 -12.23
N TRP A 268 -2.66 21.23 -11.64
CA TRP A 268 -2.47 21.35 -10.19
C TRP A 268 -3.57 22.21 -9.56
N SER A 269 -3.74 22.08 -8.24
CA SER A 269 -4.56 22.99 -7.45
C SER A 269 -4.12 24.45 -7.66
N LEU A 270 -5.07 25.37 -7.80
CA LEU A 270 -4.79 26.79 -8.12
C LEU A 270 -3.91 27.48 -7.08
N LYS A 271 -3.96 27.04 -5.82
CA LYS A 271 -3.16 27.56 -4.71
C LYS A 271 -2.73 26.43 -3.80
N LYS A 272 -1.64 26.66 -3.07
CA LYS A 272 -1.21 25.79 -1.97
C LYS A 272 -2.30 25.75 -0.91
N LYS A 273 -2.70 24.55 -0.50
CA LYS A 273 -3.54 24.35 0.68
C LYS A 273 -2.62 24.41 1.90
N ALA A 274 -2.78 25.45 2.72
CA ALA A 274 -2.07 25.58 3.98
C ALA A 274 -2.89 24.96 5.12
N ILE A 275 -2.27 24.07 5.89
CA ILE A 275 -2.89 23.37 7.02
C ILE A 275 -2.05 23.67 8.25
N ARG A 276 -2.64 24.40 9.20
CA ARG A 276 -1.98 24.69 10.47
C ARG A 276 -1.81 23.42 11.29
N LEU A 277 -0.57 23.13 11.69
CA LEU A 277 -0.18 21.99 12.50
C LEU A 277 -0.01 22.42 13.96
N THR A 278 -1.11 22.55 14.71
CA THR A 278 -1.12 23.07 16.08
C THR A 278 -0.26 22.26 17.07
N PHE A 279 0.01 21.00 16.74
CA PHE A 279 0.89 20.16 17.54
C PHE A 279 2.37 20.64 17.51
N LEU A 280 2.80 21.35 16.47
CA LEU A 280 4.13 21.94 16.40
C LEU A 280 4.34 23.01 17.46
N GLU A 281 3.34 23.86 17.67
CA GLU A 281 3.36 24.90 18.72
C GLU A 281 3.42 24.27 20.12
N LYS A 282 2.60 23.25 20.32
CA LYS A 282 2.44 22.61 21.63
C LYS A 282 3.63 21.76 22.05
N TYR A 283 4.19 20.99 21.11
CA TYR A 283 5.20 19.96 21.41
C TYR A 283 6.60 20.32 20.91
N LYS A 284 6.75 21.37 20.09
CA LYS A 284 8.04 21.88 19.58
C LYS A 284 8.89 20.79 18.92
N TYR A 285 8.26 19.92 18.13
CA TYR A 285 8.98 18.91 17.35
C TYR A 285 9.88 19.59 16.31
N PRO A 286 11.16 19.18 16.18
CA PRO A 286 12.01 19.64 15.09
C PRO A 286 11.41 19.20 13.75
N GLN A 287 11.35 20.11 12.77
CA GLN A 287 10.68 19.88 11.49
C GLN A 287 11.34 18.74 10.70
N GLU A 288 12.66 18.60 10.78
CA GLU A 288 13.45 17.54 10.16
C GLU A 288 13.11 16.14 10.67
N ASN A 289 12.34 16.06 11.76
CA ASN A 289 11.88 14.81 12.37
C ASN A 289 10.40 14.50 12.07
N ILE A 290 9.77 15.22 11.15
CA ILE A 290 8.34 15.10 10.85
C ILE A 290 8.17 14.72 9.39
N PHE A 291 7.58 13.55 9.18
CA PHE A 291 7.46 12.92 7.89
C PHE A 291 5.98 12.73 7.54
N PRO A 292 5.40 13.57 6.66
CA PRO A 292 4.08 13.31 6.10
C PRO A 292 4.10 11.98 5.34
N LEU A 293 3.15 11.08 5.64
CA LEU A 293 3.06 9.76 5.00
C LEU A 293 2.02 9.75 3.89
N PHE A 294 0.78 10.09 4.25
CA PHE A 294 -0.37 10.17 3.35
C PHE A 294 -1.52 10.92 4.05
N ALA A 295 -2.52 11.33 3.28
CA ALA A 295 -3.74 11.94 3.80
C ALA A 295 -4.98 11.25 3.23
N LYS A 296 -5.86 10.77 4.10
CA LYS A 296 -7.06 10.02 3.71
C LYS A 296 -8.19 10.27 4.69
N ASN A 297 -9.41 10.43 4.19
CA ASN A 297 -10.62 10.61 4.99
C ASN A 297 -10.55 11.79 5.98
N GLY A 298 -9.91 12.89 5.58
CA GLY A 298 -9.79 14.09 6.44
C GLY A 298 -8.66 14.02 7.47
N ASP A 299 -7.93 12.91 7.55
CA ASP A 299 -6.77 12.74 8.43
C ASP A 299 -5.46 12.81 7.64
N ILE A 300 -4.42 13.35 8.26
CA ILE A 300 -3.04 13.31 7.81
C ILE A 300 -2.25 12.41 8.75
N TRP A 301 -1.52 11.48 8.18
CA TRP A 301 -0.67 10.57 8.92
C TRP A 301 0.77 11.05 8.88
N PHE A 302 1.35 11.29 10.05
CA PHE A 302 2.73 11.68 10.21
C PHE A 302 3.51 10.56 10.89
N TRP A 303 4.71 10.30 10.40
CA TRP A 303 5.74 9.67 11.18
C TRP A 303 6.61 10.73 11.86
N LEU A 304 6.68 10.67 13.19
CA LEU A 304 7.59 11.47 13.98
C LEU A 304 8.82 10.63 14.30
N LYS A 305 10.00 11.06 13.82
CA LYS A 305 11.27 10.35 13.97
C LYS A 305 11.44 9.84 15.40
N ASN A 306 11.83 8.57 15.53
CA ASN A 306 12.13 7.90 16.78
C ASN A 306 11.00 7.73 17.80
N GLU A 307 9.75 8.21 17.60
CA GLU A 307 8.76 8.04 18.68
C GLU A 307 7.32 7.66 18.32
N LYS A 308 6.64 8.19 17.29
CA LYS A 308 5.17 8.00 17.19
C LYS A 308 4.67 8.08 15.75
N ILE A 309 3.55 7.41 15.49
CA ILE A 309 2.65 7.76 14.40
C ILE A 309 1.58 8.68 14.96
N LEU A 310 1.49 9.86 14.36
CA LEU A 310 0.57 10.90 14.74
C LEU A 310 -0.50 11.00 13.64
N VAL A 311 -1.75 10.85 14.02
CA VAL A 311 -2.91 11.04 13.15
C VAL A 311 -3.50 12.39 13.48
N TYR A 312 -3.50 13.28 12.50
CA TYR A 312 -3.95 14.66 12.64
C TYR A 312 -5.21 14.89 11.80
N THR A 313 -6.31 15.24 12.43
CA THR A 313 -7.57 15.51 11.73
C THR A 313 -7.61 16.96 11.29
N ILE A 314 -7.74 17.18 9.98
CA ILE A 314 -7.67 18.50 9.35
C ILE A 314 -8.82 19.39 9.83
N GLU A 315 -10.04 18.84 9.92
CA GLU A 315 -11.25 19.60 10.25
C GLU A 315 -11.27 20.09 11.69
N THR A 316 -10.87 19.25 12.63
CA THR A 316 -10.86 19.60 14.06
C THR A 316 -9.56 20.27 14.49
N VAL A 317 -8.53 20.26 13.64
CA VAL A 317 -7.21 20.86 13.90
C VAL A 317 -6.56 20.25 15.16
N GLN A 318 -6.73 18.94 15.32
CA GLN A 318 -6.33 18.19 16.52
C GLN A 318 -5.68 16.85 16.18
N ILE A 319 -4.88 16.36 17.13
CA ILE A 319 -4.33 15.01 17.09
C ILE A 319 -5.44 14.05 17.51
N ALA A 320 -5.92 13.22 16.58
CA ALA A 320 -6.90 12.18 16.87
C ALA A 320 -6.26 11.01 17.60
N HIS A 321 -5.10 10.55 17.13
CA HIS A 321 -4.44 9.37 17.65
C HIS A 321 -2.91 9.51 17.66
N VAL A 322 -2.30 8.87 18.65
CA VAL A 322 -0.86 8.72 18.76
C VAL A 322 -0.56 7.24 18.96
N ILE A 323 0.08 6.62 17.97
CA ILE A 323 0.41 5.20 17.99
C ILE A 323 1.91 5.07 18.28
N ARG A 324 2.22 4.57 19.47
CA ARG A 324 3.61 4.34 19.92
C ARG A 324 4.06 2.94 19.50
N SER A 325 5.34 2.82 19.14
CA SER A 325 6.00 1.54 18.87
C SER A 325 7.36 1.54 19.57
N GLU A 326 7.64 0.48 20.33
CA GLU A 326 8.90 0.31 21.07
C GLU A 326 10.00 -0.37 20.22
N ALA A 327 9.70 -0.74 18.96
CA ALA A 327 10.59 -1.54 18.11
C ALA A 327 11.03 -0.80 16.84
N PHE A 328 11.42 0.47 16.96
CA PHE A 328 11.92 1.25 15.82
C PHE A 328 13.40 0.97 15.54
N SER A 329 13.74 0.73 14.27
CA SER A 329 15.09 0.76 13.71
C SER A 329 15.05 1.65 12.46
N PRO A 330 16.11 2.42 12.15
CA PRO A 330 16.20 3.21 10.91
C PRO A 330 16.00 2.38 9.63
N GLU A 331 16.28 1.08 9.70
CA GLU A 331 16.09 0.12 8.62
C GLU A 331 14.60 -0.23 8.39
N ASN A 332 13.72 0.07 9.35
CA ASN A 332 12.34 -0.37 9.32
C ASN A 332 11.46 0.56 8.48
N LYS A 333 10.61 -0.04 7.66
CA LYS A 333 9.57 0.67 6.91
C LYS A 333 8.23 0.45 7.56
N LEU A 334 7.49 1.54 7.76
CA LEU A 334 6.15 1.46 8.32
C LEU A 334 5.12 1.21 7.23
N TYR A 335 4.20 0.30 7.51
CA TYR A 335 2.94 0.20 6.79
C TYR A 335 1.76 0.36 7.75
N VAL A 336 0.86 1.28 7.41
CA VAL A 336 -0.39 1.53 8.12
C VAL A 336 -1.53 0.99 7.28
N TYR A 337 -2.29 0.05 7.82
CA TYR A 337 -3.33 -0.61 7.06
C TYR A 337 -4.48 -1.10 7.92
N LYS A 338 -5.61 -1.35 7.26
CA LYS A 338 -6.70 -2.13 7.84
C LYS A 338 -6.58 -3.57 7.34
N PRO A 339 -6.67 -4.57 8.22
CA PRO A 339 -6.65 -5.98 7.81
C PRO A 339 -7.70 -6.28 6.75
N SER A 340 -7.37 -7.13 5.78
CA SER A 340 -8.27 -7.50 4.69
C SER A 340 -8.38 -9.02 4.54
N LEU A 341 -9.47 -9.46 3.91
CA LEU A 341 -9.74 -10.87 3.61
C LEU A 341 -9.25 -11.27 2.21
N ILE A 342 -8.44 -10.44 1.56
CA ILE A 342 -8.01 -10.64 0.18
C ILE A 342 -7.12 -11.88 0.08
N THR A 343 -7.48 -12.78 -0.84
CA THR A 343 -6.68 -13.95 -1.20
C THR A 343 -6.57 -14.05 -2.71
N PHE A 344 -5.44 -14.58 -3.17
CA PHE A 344 -5.21 -14.88 -4.58
C PHE A 344 -5.07 -16.38 -4.79
N GLU A 345 -5.38 -16.83 -6.00
CA GLU A 345 -5.06 -18.21 -6.40
C GLU A 345 -3.55 -18.47 -6.26
N GLY A 346 -3.19 -19.68 -5.84
CA GLY A 346 -1.79 -20.08 -5.62
C GLY A 346 -1.20 -19.67 -4.26
N MET A 347 -1.87 -18.81 -3.49
CA MET A 347 -1.43 -18.46 -2.13
C MET A 347 -1.27 -19.70 -1.25
N GLN A 348 -0.23 -19.75 -0.43
CA GLN A 348 0.08 -20.84 0.51
C GLN A 348 0.09 -20.34 1.97
N PRO A 349 0.00 -21.22 2.98
CA PRO A 349 0.19 -20.83 4.37
C PRO A 349 1.55 -20.13 4.60
N ASP A 350 1.55 -19.06 5.38
CA ASP A 350 2.73 -18.21 5.65
C ASP A 350 3.68 -18.80 6.72
N THR A 351 3.84 -20.12 6.78
CA THR A 351 4.55 -20.84 7.86
C THR A 351 5.95 -20.27 8.16
N ASN A 352 6.71 -19.91 7.11
CA ASN A 352 8.07 -19.36 7.24
C ASN A 352 8.10 -17.88 7.66
N MET A 353 6.95 -17.22 7.66
CA MET A 353 6.78 -15.80 7.95
C MET A 353 6.01 -15.56 9.26
N ALA A 354 5.69 -16.63 10.00
CA ALA A 354 4.91 -16.53 11.24
C ALA A 354 5.52 -15.57 12.27
N LYS A 355 6.85 -15.48 12.33
CA LYS A 355 7.59 -14.55 13.21
C LYS A 355 7.50 -13.09 12.78
N LEU A 356 7.14 -12.83 11.52
CA LEU A 356 6.97 -11.47 10.99
C LEU A 356 5.57 -10.91 11.29
N ARG A 357 4.65 -11.73 11.81
CA ARG A 357 3.26 -11.34 12.05
C ARG A 357 3.17 -10.24 13.10
N PRO A 358 2.34 -9.21 12.89
CA PRO A 358 2.16 -8.17 13.89
C PRO A 358 1.51 -8.69 15.18
N PRO A 359 2.01 -8.35 16.39
CA PRO A 359 1.47 -8.86 17.66
C PRO A 359 -0.01 -8.54 17.90
N LYS A 360 -0.50 -7.45 17.30
CA LYS A 360 -1.92 -7.06 17.37
C LYS A 360 -2.84 -8.03 16.63
N PHE A 361 -2.34 -8.78 15.64
CA PHE A 361 -3.12 -9.86 15.04
C PHE A 361 -3.33 -10.98 16.05
N ASP A 362 -2.28 -11.40 16.75
CA ASP A 362 -2.38 -12.43 17.78
C ASP A 362 -3.33 -12.01 18.92
N ARG A 363 -3.34 -10.73 19.31
CA ARG A 363 -4.32 -10.20 20.28
C ARG A 363 -5.74 -10.03 19.72
N LEU A 364 -5.92 -9.86 18.40
CA LEU A 364 -7.23 -9.96 17.73
C LEU A 364 -7.73 -11.42 17.73
N PHE A 365 -6.84 -12.40 17.84
CA PHE A 365 -7.19 -13.81 18.03
C PHE A 365 -7.49 -14.18 19.49
N ASP A 366 -6.91 -13.46 20.47
CA ASP A 366 -7.01 -13.75 21.91
C ASP A 366 -8.04 -12.92 22.69
N ARG A 367 -8.60 -11.84 22.12
CA ARG A 367 -9.74 -11.14 22.75
C ARG A 367 -11.05 -11.80 22.34
N LEU A 368 -11.29 -13.01 22.84
CA LEU A 368 -12.58 -13.67 23.08
C LEU A 368 -12.27 -15.04 23.69
N SER A 369 -11.86 -15.03 24.96
CA SER A 369 -11.95 -16.16 25.89
C SER A 369 -12.20 -15.59 27.28
#